data_AF-A0A1C7WGH8-F1
#
_entry.id   AF-A0A1C7WGH8-F1
#
_cell.length_a   1.000
_cell.length_b   1.000
_cell.length_c   1.000
_cell.angle_alpha   90.00
_cell.angle_beta   90.00
_cell.angle_gamma   90.00
#
_symmetry.space_group_name_H-M   'P 1'
#
loop_
_entity.id
_entity.type
_entity.pdbx_description
1 polymer ?
#
loop_
_entity_poly.entity_id
_entity_poly.type
_entity_poly.pdbx_seq_one_letter_code
_entity_poly.pdbx_strand_id
1 'polypeptide(L)'
;MKEREYFVISVGHTQRDSPYITLWAANNSGYRGRIETAGRYTESQIRQKLGYYNCGCDNVAVPCDVAEPLSFPVKPGFFDDDGGRWLRNNRATWKVLLAHVIEKPKHPPRPEYRGAPRYSEAHHEE
;
A
#
# COMPACT_ATOMS: atom_id res chain seq x y z
N MET A 1 -6.26 25.14 -6.79
CA MET A 1 -5.19 24.30 -6.20
C MET A 1 -5.54 22.87 -6.54
N LYS A 2 -4.66 22.10 -7.20
CA LYS A 2 -4.93 20.67 -7.42
C LYS A 2 -4.71 19.95 -6.09
N GLU A 3 -5.72 19.23 -5.62
CA GLU A 3 -5.57 18.35 -4.46
C GLU A 3 -4.56 17.24 -4.79
N ARG A 4 -3.72 16.87 -3.83
CA ARG A 4 -2.82 15.73 -4.00
C ARG A 4 -3.63 14.44 -4.08
N GLU A 5 -3.19 13.54 -4.94
CA GLU A 5 -3.73 12.20 -5.07
C GLU A 5 -2.92 11.24 -4.21
N TYR A 6 -3.62 10.27 -3.62
CA TYR A 6 -3.06 9.27 -2.74
C TYR A 6 -3.52 7.87 -3.18
N PHE A 7 -2.61 6.93 -3.11
CA PHE A 7 -2.90 5.51 -3.19
C PHE A 7 -3.11 4.95 -1.80
N VAL A 8 -4.09 4.05 -1.69
CA VAL A 8 -4.32 3.28 -0.47
C VAL A 8 -3.66 1.93 -0.65
N ILE A 9 -2.66 1.66 0.19
CA ILE A 9 -1.93 0.40 0.23
C ILE A 9 -2.55 -0.47 1.30
N SER A 10 -2.83 -1.73 0.98
CA SER A 10 -3.22 -2.72 1.97
C SER A 10 -1.98 -3.41 2.53
N VAL A 11 -1.69 -3.10 3.80
CA VAL A 11 -0.67 -3.74 4.62
C VAL A 11 -1.10 -5.17 4.98
N GLY A 12 -2.36 -5.36 5.39
CA GLY A 12 -2.88 -6.68 5.80
C GLY A 12 -2.91 -7.72 4.68
N HIS A 13 -3.20 -7.28 3.44
CA HIS A 13 -3.13 -8.15 2.26
C HIS A 13 -1.74 -8.24 1.63
N THR A 14 -0.74 -7.51 2.13
CA THR A 14 0.64 -7.64 1.67
C THR A 14 1.39 -8.54 2.64
N GLN A 15 1.48 -9.83 2.30
CA GLN A 15 2.14 -10.83 3.13
C GLN A 15 3.63 -10.93 2.82
N ARG A 16 4.37 -11.59 3.71
CA ARG A 16 5.82 -11.84 3.58
C ARG A 16 6.21 -12.52 2.26
N ASP A 17 5.39 -13.46 1.82
CA ASP A 17 5.60 -14.20 0.57
C ASP A 17 5.13 -13.43 -0.66
N SER A 18 4.36 -12.35 -0.47
CA SER A 18 3.96 -11.45 -1.56
C SER A 18 5.19 -10.69 -2.06
N PRO A 19 5.62 -10.87 -3.32
CA PRO A 19 6.77 -10.14 -3.86
C PRO A 19 6.47 -8.65 -4.11
N TYR A 20 5.19 -8.28 -4.17
CA TYR A 20 4.70 -6.94 -4.45
C TYR A 20 3.71 -6.46 -3.41
N ILE A 21 3.60 -5.14 -3.29
CA ILE A 21 2.64 -4.48 -2.40
C ILE A 21 1.27 -4.43 -3.06
N THR A 22 0.24 -4.75 -2.28
CA THR A 22 -1.17 -4.70 -2.71
C THR A 22 -1.74 -3.30 -2.53
N LEU A 23 -2.29 -2.74 -3.60
CA LEU A 23 -2.97 -1.44 -3.66
C LEU A 23 -4.49 -1.66 -3.74
N TRP A 24 -5.26 -0.67 -3.30
CA TRP A 24 -6.70 -0.66 -3.51
C TRP A 24 -7.04 -0.30 -4.95
N ALA A 25 -8.10 -0.91 -5.48
CA ALA A 25 -8.69 -0.51 -6.75
C ALA A 25 -9.51 0.77 -6.59
N ALA A 26 -9.81 1.43 -7.72
CA ALA A 26 -10.76 2.54 -7.73
C ALA A 26 -12.13 2.11 -7.16
N ASN A 27 -12.87 3.06 -6.59
CA ASN A 27 -14.19 2.83 -6.00
C ASN A 27 -14.22 1.85 -4.80
N ASN A 28 -13.10 1.62 -4.12
CA ASN A 28 -13.01 0.68 -2.98
C ASN A 28 -13.40 -0.77 -3.35
N SER A 29 -13.32 -1.15 -4.64
CA SER A 29 -13.81 -2.45 -5.12
C SER A 29 -12.66 -3.32 -5.61
N GLY A 30 -12.02 -3.99 -4.65
CA GLY A 30 -10.97 -4.97 -4.90
C GLY A 30 -9.56 -4.42 -4.79
N TYR A 31 -8.60 -5.26 -5.16
CA TYR A 31 -7.17 -5.04 -4.97
C TYR A 31 -6.42 -5.11 -6.30
N ARG A 32 -5.36 -4.32 -6.43
CA ARG A 32 -4.52 -4.19 -7.63
C ARG A 32 -3.05 -4.21 -7.22
N GLY A 33 -2.20 -4.84 -8.03
CA GLY A 33 -0.74 -4.75 -7.85
C GLY A 33 -0.10 -3.61 -8.63
N ARG A 34 -0.79 -3.12 -9.66
CA ARG A 34 -0.29 -2.12 -10.61
C ARG A 34 -0.74 -0.72 -10.23
N ILE A 35 0.19 0.22 -10.16
CA ILE A 35 -0.11 1.62 -9.80
C ILE A 35 -0.97 2.34 -10.85
N GLU A 36 -0.94 1.90 -12.11
CA GLU A 36 -1.73 2.49 -13.20
C GLU A 36 -3.21 2.13 -13.11
N THR A 37 -3.54 0.95 -12.57
CA THR A 37 -4.92 0.48 -12.38
C THR A 37 -5.41 0.64 -10.94
N ALA A 38 -4.51 1.06 -10.04
CA ALA A 38 -4.84 1.35 -8.66
C ALA A 38 -5.76 2.57 -8.53
N GLY A 39 -6.61 2.54 -7.51
CA GLY A 39 -7.51 3.62 -7.16
C GLY A 39 -6.74 4.82 -6.64
N ARG A 40 -6.94 5.97 -7.27
CA ARG A 40 -6.43 7.27 -6.82
C ARG A 40 -7.52 7.97 -6.02
N TYR A 41 -7.18 8.36 -4.80
CA TYR A 41 -8.08 9.04 -3.88
C TYR A 41 -7.56 10.44 -3.62
N THR A 42 -8.43 11.44 -3.61
CA THR A 42 -8.00 12.80 -3.30
C THR A 42 -7.70 12.95 -1.82
N GLU A 43 -6.85 13.91 -1.47
CA GLU A 43 -6.53 14.22 -0.08
C GLU A 43 -7.81 14.41 0.77
N SER A 44 -8.78 15.17 0.26
CA SER A 44 -10.04 15.41 0.97
C SER A 44 -10.83 14.12 1.23
N GLN A 45 -10.87 13.19 0.28
CA GLN A 45 -11.55 11.90 0.46
C GLN A 45 -10.89 11.06 1.56
N ILE A 46 -9.55 11.00 1.56
CA ILE A 46 -8.82 10.27 2.59
C ILE A 46 -9.01 10.93 3.96
N ARG A 47 -8.91 12.26 4.04
CA ARG A 47 -9.10 13.02 5.28
C ARG A 47 -10.49 12.85 5.87
N GLN A 48 -11.52 12.75 5.04
CA GLN A 48 -12.89 12.47 5.49
C GLN A 48 -13.02 11.11 6.20
N LYS A 49 -12.21 10.12 5.83
CA LYS A 49 -12.25 8.76 6.41
C LYS A 49 -10.85 8.21 6.70
N LEU A 50 -10.05 8.97 7.47
CA LEU A 50 -8.67 8.57 7.82
C LEU A 50 -8.61 7.21 8.50
N GLY A 51 -9.56 6.89 9.38
CA GLY A 51 -9.60 5.57 10.04
C GLY A 51 -9.89 4.41 9.10
N TYR A 52 -10.45 4.66 7.91
CA TYR A 52 -10.73 3.63 6.92
C TYR A 52 -9.57 3.48 5.93
N TYR A 53 -9.07 4.60 5.41
CA TYR A 53 -8.01 4.63 4.40
C TYR A 53 -6.59 4.59 4.97
N ASN A 54 -6.40 4.99 6.22
CA ASN A 54 -5.11 5.12 6.91
C ASN A 54 -5.20 4.62 8.36
N CYS A 55 -5.73 3.41 8.57
CA CYS A 55 -5.78 2.79 9.89
C CYS A 55 -4.37 2.38 10.39
N GLY A 56 -3.43 2.15 9.47
CA GLY A 56 -2.06 1.73 9.72
C GLY A 56 -1.88 0.24 9.83
N CYS A 57 -2.73 -0.45 10.60
CA CYS A 57 -2.63 -1.90 10.76
C CYS A 57 -2.96 -2.67 9.48
N ASP A 58 -4.01 -2.25 8.78
CA ASP A 58 -4.51 -2.95 7.59
C ASP A 58 -4.28 -2.13 6.31
N ASN A 59 -4.42 -0.81 6.38
CA ASN A 59 -4.35 0.09 5.22
C ASN A 59 -3.60 1.38 5.56
N VAL A 60 -2.78 1.85 4.62
CA VAL A 60 -2.05 3.13 4.71
C VAL A 60 -2.21 3.95 3.44
N ALA A 61 -2.39 5.25 3.62
CA ALA A 61 -2.54 6.19 2.52
C ALA A 61 -1.22 6.90 2.21
N VAL A 62 -0.73 6.74 0.99
CA VAL A 62 0.54 7.31 0.52
C VAL A 62 0.34 8.17 -0.72
N PRO A 63 1.06 9.28 -0.89
CA PRO A 63 0.92 10.15 -2.05
C PRO A 63 1.40 9.45 -3.33
N CYS A 64 0.63 9.62 -4.42
CA CYS A 64 0.96 9.05 -5.73
C CYS A 64 2.35 9.48 -6.19
N ASP A 65 2.70 10.75 -6.02
CA ASP A 65 4.01 11.31 -6.40
C ASP A 65 5.21 10.60 -5.75
N VAL A 66 5.02 9.93 -4.60
CA VAL A 66 6.07 9.16 -3.92
C VAL A 66 6.01 7.69 -4.31
N ALA A 67 4.82 7.12 -4.48
CA ALA A 67 4.65 5.72 -4.86
C ALA A 67 5.08 5.46 -6.32
N GLU A 68 4.77 6.37 -7.24
CA GLU A 68 5.10 6.23 -8.67
C GLU A 68 6.60 6.07 -8.94
N PRO A 69 7.51 6.91 -8.41
CA PRO A 69 8.95 6.72 -8.64
C PRO A 69 9.54 5.50 -7.91
N LEU A 70 8.89 5.02 -6.83
CA LEU A 70 9.28 3.78 -6.16
C LEU A 70 8.82 2.52 -6.91
N SER A 71 7.82 2.68 -7.79
CA SER A 71 7.34 1.58 -8.62
C SER A 71 8.37 1.25 -9.71
N PHE A 72 8.44 -0.02 -10.06
CA PHE A 72 9.35 -0.52 -11.08
C PHE A 72 8.56 -1.17 -12.22
N PRO A 73 9.03 -1.01 -13.46
CA PRO A 73 8.42 -1.70 -14.59
C PRO A 73 8.64 -3.21 -14.46
N VAL A 74 7.55 -3.96 -14.44
CA VAL A 74 7.51 -5.42 -14.52
C VAL A 74 7.18 -5.79 -15.96
N LYS A 75 7.91 -6.79 -16.48
CA LYS A 75 7.65 -7.29 -17.82
C LYS A 75 6.28 -7.99 -17.86
N PRO A 76 5.51 -7.81 -18.94
CA PRO A 76 4.28 -8.58 -19.15
C PRO A 76 4.57 -10.08 -19.09
N GLY A 77 3.63 -10.85 -18.53
CA GLY A 77 3.77 -12.29 -18.30
C GLY A 77 4.24 -12.70 -16.90
N PHE A 78 4.45 -11.75 -15.97
CA PHE A 78 4.74 -12.08 -14.56
C PHE A 78 3.48 -12.51 -13.80
N PHE A 79 2.35 -11.85 -14.07
CA PHE A 79 1.02 -12.18 -13.53
C PHE A 79 0.03 -12.12 -14.70
N ASP A 80 -0.30 -13.27 -15.29
CA ASP A 80 -1.36 -13.44 -16.31
C ASP A 80 -1.44 -12.27 -17.34
N ASP A 81 -0.31 -11.96 -17.98
CA ASP A 81 -0.16 -10.90 -19.01
C ASP A 81 -0.15 -9.44 -18.51
N ASP A 82 -0.37 -9.16 -17.22
CA ASP A 82 -0.40 -7.81 -16.67
C ASP A 82 1.02 -7.25 -16.45
N GLY A 83 1.54 -6.57 -17.46
CA GLY A 83 2.76 -5.76 -17.35
C GLY A 83 2.55 -4.47 -16.55
N GLY A 84 3.54 -3.58 -16.56
CA GLY A 84 3.40 -2.22 -16.06
C GLY A 84 4.15 -1.96 -14.76
N ARG A 85 3.74 -0.93 -14.01
CA ARG A 85 4.48 -0.48 -12.83
C ARG A 85 3.93 -1.03 -11.52
N TRP A 86 4.79 -1.69 -10.75
CA TRP A 86 4.43 -2.35 -9.49
C TRP A 86 5.34 -1.90 -8.35
N LEU A 87 4.88 -1.99 -7.10
CA LEU A 87 5.67 -1.68 -5.91
C LEU A 87 6.27 -2.96 -5.32
N ARG A 88 7.59 -2.99 -5.07
CA ARG A 88 8.22 -4.15 -4.42
C ARG A 88 7.85 -4.20 -2.95
N ASN A 89 7.52 -5.39 -2.48
CA ASN A 89 7.39 -5.64 -1.05
C ASN A 89 8.78 -5.78 -0.41
N ASN A 90 9.44 -4.67 -0.08
CA ASN A 90 10.74 -4.67 0.58
C ASN A 90 10.86 -3.55 1.62
N ARG A 91 11.85 -3.67 2.52
CA ARG A 91 12.10 -2.69 3.58
C ARG A 91 12.33 -1.27 3.06
N ALA A 92 13.08 -1.11 1.96
CA ALA A 92 13.42 0.20 1.43
C ALA A 92 12.18 0.93 0.90
N THR A 93 11.34 0.22 0.13
CA THR A 93 10.07 0.73 -0.38
C THR A 93 9.14 1.09 0.78
N TRP A 94 8.92 0.18 1.74
CA TRP A 94 8.10 0.47 2.92
C TRP A 94 8.62 1.65 3.74
N LYS A 95 9.95 1.77 3.93
CA LYS A 95 10.54 2.88 4.67
C LYS A 95 10.22 4.23 4.02
N VAL A 96 10.29 4.33 2.70
CA VAL A 96 9.98 5.59 1.99
C VAL A 96 8.47 5.87 2.02
N LEU A 97 7.64 4.85 1.79
CA LEU A 97 6.18 4.97 1.83
C LEU A 97 5.68 5.44 3.20
N LEU A 98 6.15 4.79 4.28
CA LEU A 98 5.79 5.12 5.66
C LEU A 98 6.38 6.45 6.14
N ALA A 99 7.42 6.97 5.48
CA ALA A 99 7.92 8.31 5.76
C ALA A 99 7.03 9.42 5.14
N HIS A 100 6.24 9.08 4.11
CA HIS A 100 5.41 10.02 3.35
C HIS A 100 3.91 9.75 3.48
N VAL A 101 3.48 8.88 4.40
CA VAL A 101 2.04 8.70 4.67
C VAL A 101 1.39 10.04 5.00
N ILE A 102 0.14 10.20 4.55
CA ILE A 102 -0.62 11.45 4.67
C ILE A 102 -0.64 11.99 6.12
N GLU A 103 -0.82 11.09 7.09
CA GLU A 103 -0.86 11.40 8.50
C GLU A 103 -0.37 10.18 9.29
N LYS A 104 0.10 10.38 10.51
CA LYS A 104 0.46 9.27 11.40
C LYS A 104 -0.79 8.43 11.67
N PRO A 105 -0.83 7.17 11.21
CA PRO A 105 -1.99 6.32 11.42
C PRO A 105 -2.16 6.02 12.92
N LYS A 106 -3.40 5.72 13.31
CA LYS A 106 -3.74 5.39 14.70
C LYS A 106 -2.98 4.17 15.22
N HIS A 107 -2.75 3.19 14.35
CA HIS A 107 -1.96 2.00 14.66
C HIS A 107 -0.65 2.02 13.85
N PRO A 108 0.49 1.61 14.44
CA PRO A 108 1.74 1.56 13.70
C PRO A 108 1.64 0.51 12.58
N PRO A 109 1.92 0.89 11.31
CA PRO A 109 1.91 -0.05 10.22
C PRO A 109 3.02 -1.07 10.38
N ARG A 110 2.65 -2.35 10.30
CA ARG A 110 3.55 -3.49 10.45
C ARG A 110 3.56 -4.29 9.15
N PRO A 111 4.18 -3.75 8.07
CA PRO A 111 4.25 -4.47 6.82
C PRO A 111 5.12 -5.73 6.93
N GLU A 112 4.59 -6.84 6.43
CA GLU A 112 5.32 -8.10 6.32
C GLU A 112 6.03 -8.17 4.97
N TYR A 113 7.36 -8.27 5.00
CA TYR A 113 8.19 -8.42 3.80
C TYR A 113 9.28 -9.48 4.02
N ARG A 114 9.89 -9.96 2.93
CA ARG A 114 10.98 -10.95 3.00
C ARG A 114 12.14 -10.39 3.82
N GLY A 115 12.33 -10.92 5.04
CA GLY A 115 13.31 -10.44 6.03
C GLY A 115 12.76 -9.59 7.18
N ALA A 116 11.45 -9.28 7.20
CA ALA A 116 10.80 -8.68 8.36
C ALA A 116 10.83 -9.66 9.55
N PRO A 117 10.96 -9.15 10.80
CA PRO A 117 10.86 -9.98 12.00
C PRO A 117 9.51 -10.69 12.00
N ARG A 118 9.52 -12.02 12.17
CA ARG A 118 8.30 -12.80 12.38
C ARG A 118 7.65 -12.29 13.66
N TYR A 119 6.47 -11.70 13.56
CA TYR A 119 5.60 -11.60 14.72
C TYR A 119 4.94 -12.97 14.87
N SER A 120 5.40 -13.76 15.84
CA SER A 120 4.58 -14.84 16.35
C SER A 120 3.30 -14.20 16.86
N GLU A 121 2.14 -14.60 16.32
CA GLU A 121 0.83 -14.33 16.92
C GLU A 121 0.89 -14.72 18.40
N ALA A 122 1.13 -13.73 19.27
CA ALA A 122 0.82 -13.83 20.67
C ALA A 122 -0.61 -13.28 20.81
N HIS A 123 -1.55 -14.22 20.97
CA HIS A 123 -2.89 -14.08 21.52
C HIS A 123 -3.88 -13.21 20.72
N HIS A 124 -4.71 -13.86 19.91
CA HIS A 124 -6.14 -13.64 20.03
C HIS A 124 -6.64 -14.75 20.98
N GLU A 125 -6.79 -14.38 22.24
CA GLU A 125 -7.54 -15.12 23.25
C GLU A 125 -9.02 -14.89 22.93
N GLU A 126 -9.78 -15.97 22.69
CA GLU A 126 -11.14 -16.22 23.22
C GLU A 126 -11.34 -17.73 23.39
#